data_AF-A0A537TPP4-F1
#
_entry.id   AF-A0A537TPP4-F1
#
_cell.length_a   1.000
_cell.length_b   1.000
_cell.length_c   1.000
_cell.angle_alpha   90.00
_cell.angle_beta   90.00
_cell.angle_gamma   90.00
#
_symmetry.space_group_name_H-M   'P 1'
#
loop_
_entity.id
_entity.type
_entity.pdbx_description
1 polymer ?
#
loop_
_entity_poly.entity_id
_entity_poly.type
_entity_poly.pdbx_seq_one_letter_code
_entity_poly.pdbx_strand_id
1 'polypeptide(L)'
;MGRLTALVLGSAAGGGFPQWNCRCPTCRLAWAGDARVRPRTQASLAVTADAENWVLINASPDLPQQVRQTKPLHPRGEARGSPIKAVLLTGAEIDQVAGLLSLREREP
;
A
#
# COMPACT_ATOMS: atom_id res chain seq x y z
N MET A 1 11.21 -25.10 4.16
CA MET A 1 11.44 -24.03 3.16
C MET A 1 10.33 -23.01 3.34
N GLY A 2 10.65 -21.75 3.69
CA GLY A 2 9.64 -20.71 3.93
C GLY A 2 8.81 -20.45 2.67
N ARG A 3 7.50 -20.22 2.82
CA ARG A 3 6.62 -19.92 1.68
C ARG A 3 6.70 -18.43 1.38
N LEU A 4 7.22 -18.07 0.21
CA LEU A 4 7.16 -16.70 -0.28
C LEU A 4 5.70 -16.26 -0.44
N THR A 5 5.33 -15.17 0.21
CA THR A 5 3.98 -14.60 0.17
C THR A 5 4.07 -13.14 -0.25
N ALA A 6 3.23 -12.75 -1.22
CA ALA A 6 3.05 -11.37 -1.63
C ALA A 6 1.61 -10.93 -1.37
N LEU A 7 1.44 -9.81 -0.67
CA LEU A 7 0.16 -9.13 -0.47
C LEU A 7 0.08 -7.95 -1.42
N VAL A 8 -1.02 -7.89 -2.19
CA VAL A 8 -1.33 -6.73 -3.03
C VAL A 8 -1.95 -5.65 -2.15
N LEU A 9 -1.18 -4.60 -1.86
CA LEU A 9 -1.64 -3.47 -1.04
C LEU A 9 -2.46 -2.48 -1.86
N GLY A 10 -2.05 -2.27 -3.11
CA GLY A 10 -2.73 -1.45 -4.10
C GLY A 10 -2.49 -1.97 -5.50
N SER A 11 -3.42 -1.70 -6.40
CA SER A 11 -3.46 -2.27 -7.76
C SER A 11 -3.87 -1.28 -8.84
N ALA A 12 -4.06 0.00 -8.49
CA ALA A 12 -4.25 1.07 -9.46
C ALA A 12 -2.89 1.69 -9.85
N ALA A 13 -2.82 2.32 -11.02
CA ALA A 13 -1.71 3.20 -11.37
C ALA A 13 -1.74 4.50 -10.54
N GLY A 14 -0.81 5.42 -10.81
CA GLY A 14 -0.83 6.78 -10.25
C GLY A 14 -2.21 7.44 -10.35
N GLY A 15 -2.65 8.08 -9.27
CA GLY A 15 -3.98 8.68 -9.15
C GLY A 15 -5.03 7.77 -8.49
N GLY A 16 -4.78 6.46 -8.38
CA GLY A 16 -5.70 5.53 -7.74
C GLY A 16 -6.96 5.26 -8.57
N PHE A 17 -7.93 4.58 -7.98
CA PHE A 17 -9.24 4.37 -8.59
C PHE A 17 -10.36 4.42 -7.53
N PRO A 18 -11.39 5.28 -7.70
CA PRO A 18 -11.45 6.34 -8.70
C PRO A 18 -10.37 7.40 -8.46
N GLN A 19 -9.84 7.99 -9.54
CA GLN A 19 -8.93 9.11 -9.40
C GLN A 19 -9.70 10.37 -9.00
N TRP A 20 -9.14 11.14 -8.05
CA TRP A 20 -9.84 12.23 -7.35
C TRP A 20 -10.52 13.27 -8.25
N ASN A 21 -9.92 13.60 -9.39
CA ASN A 21 -10.43 14.57 -10.38
C ASN A 21 -10.94 13.91 -11.68
N CYS A 22 -11.17 12.60 -11.68
CA CYS A 22 -11.59 11.87 -12.88
C CYS A 22 -13.08 11.50 -12.82
N ARG A 23 -13.79 11.77 -13.93
CA ARG A 23 -15.17 11.31 -14.19
C ARG A 23 -15.29 10.52 -15.49
N CYS A 24 -14.26 9.77 -15.87
CA CYS A 24 -14.38 8.79 -16.96
C CYS A 24 -15.46 7.74 -16.62
N PRO A 25 -15.95 6.94 -17.60
CA PRO A 25 -17.05 6.00 -17.37
C PRO A 25 -16.87 5.11 -16.14
N THR A 26 -15.69 4.54 -15.91
CA THR A 26 -15.43 3.66 -14.76
C THR A 26 -15.28 4.41 -13.44
N CYS A 27 -14.68 5.60 -13.44
CA CYS A 27 -14.62 6.43 -12.22
C CYS A 27 -16.01 6.91 -11.79
N ARG A 28 -16.90 7.23 -12.75
CA ARG A 28 -18.31 7.57 -12.41
C ARG A 28 -19.04 6.42 -11.73
N LEU A 29 -18.82 5.18 -12.18
CA LEU A 29 -19.37 4.00 -11.52
C LEU A 29 -18.84 3.87 -10.08
N ALA A 30 -17.54 4.07 -9.87
CA ALA A 30 -16.96 3.98 -8.53
C ALA A 30 -17.45 5.09 -7.60
N TRP A 31 -17.57 6.32 -8.10
CA TRP A 31 -18.18 7.43 -7.36
C TRP A 31 -19.66 7.19 -7.01
N ALA A 32 -20.39 6.48 -7.87
CA ALA A 32 -21.78 6.09 -7.63
C ALA A 32 -21.92 4.86 -6.73
N GLY A 33 -20.83 4.25 -6.26
CA GLY A 33 -20.85 3.04 -5.43
C GLY A 33 -21.31 1.79 -6.18
N ASP A 34 -21.15 1.76 -7.50
CA ASP A 34 -21.62 0.65 -8.33
C ASP A 34 -20.80 -0.63 -8.08
N ALA A 35 -21.48 -1.73 -7.77
CA ALA A 35 -20.85 -3.00 -7.41
C ALA A 35 -20.00 -3.64 -8.52
N ARG A 36 -20.13 -3.21 -9.78
CA ARG A 36 -19.31 -3.70 -10.90
C ARG A 36 -17.85 -3.27 -10.79
N VAL A 37 -17.57 -2.23 -10.00
CA VAL A 37 -16.22 -1.70 -9.82
C VAL A 37 -15.84 -1.66 -8.35
N ARG A 38 -14.54 -1.72 -8.06
CA ARG A 38 -14.02 -1.67 -6.68
C ARG A 38 -12.93 -0.61 -6.58
N PRO A 39 -13.01 0.33 -5.63
CA PRO A 39 -11.93 1.29 -5.40
C PRO A 39 -10.59 0.59 -5.13
N ARG A 40 -9.50 1.20 -5.56
CA ARG A 40 -8.14 0.69 -5.44
C ARG A 40 -7.18 1.82 -5.13
N THR A 41 -6.30 1.57 -4.16
CA THR A 41 -5.12 2.39 -3.89
C THR A 41 -4.03 2.13 -4.94
N GLN A 42 -3.07 3.03 -5.00
CA GLN A 42 -1.95 3.02 -5.93
C GLN A 42 -1.01 1.82 -5.72
N ALA A 43 -0.37 1.37 -6.79
CA ALA A 43 0.39 0.12 -6.86
C ALA A 43 1.47 0.01 -5.77
N SER A 44 1.35 -1.03 -4.94
CA SER A 44 2.33 -1.40 -3.93
C SER A 44 2.11 -2.85 -3.49
N LEU A 45 3.19 -3.55 -3.13
CA LEU A 45 3.15 -4.90 -2.58
C LEU A 45 3.84 -4.95 -1.22
N ALA A 46 3.44 -5.90 -0.37
CA ALA A 46 4.25 -6.35 0.76
C ALA A 46 4.63 -7.82 0.57
N VAL A 47 5.92 -8.13 0.69
CA VAL A 47 6.46 -9.48 0.47
C VAL A 47 7.16 -9.99 1.72
N THR A 48 6.98 -11.27 2.01
CA THR A 48 7.59 -11.94 3.16
C THR A 48 7.93 -13.40 2.84
N ALA A 49 8.92 -13.95 3.53
CA ALA A 49 9.25 -15.38 3.51
C ALA A 49 8.85 -16.11 4.81
N ASP A 50 8.48 -15.37 5.86
CA ASP A 50 8.28 -15.86 7.23
C ASP A 50 6.98 -15.37 7.90
N ALA A 51 6.19 -14.52 7.24
CA ALA A 51 4.98 -13.85 7.77
C ALA A 51 5.25 -12.86 8.92
N GLU A 52 6.51 -12.64 9.27
CA GLU A 52 6.92 -11.76 10.36
C GLU A 52 7.60 -10.50 9.88
N ASN A 53 8.52 -10.64 8.93
CA ASN A 53 9.32 -9.58 8.36
C ASN A 53 8.85 -9.30 6.94
N TRP A 54 8.54 -8.03 6.67
CA TRP A 54 7.94 -7.60 5.41
C TRP A 54 8.83 -6.60 4.69
N VAL A 55 8.96 -6.79 3.38
CA VAL A 55 9.55 -5.84 2.45
C VAL A 55 8.42 -5.19 1.66
N LEU A 56 8.35 -3.87 1.66
CA LEU A 56 7.47 -3.13 0.75
C LEU A 56 8.13 -3.02 -0.62
N ILE A 57 7.34 -3.23 -1.67
CA ILE A 57 7.71 -2.87 -3.05
C ILE A 57 6.92 -1.62 -3.40
N ASN A 58 7.63 -0.51 -3.55
CA ASN A 58 7.13 0.87 -3.62
C ASN A 58 6.38 1.32 -2.35
N ALA A 59 6.47 2.61 -2.05
CA ALA A 59 5.77 3.27 -0.97
C ALA A 59 4.82 4.31 -1.58
N SER A 60 3.59 3.89 -1.88
CA SER A 60 2.60 4.75 -2.53
C SER A 60 2.11 5.89 -1.60
N PRO A 61 1.54 6.98 -2.14
CA PRO A 61 0.86 8.01 -1.32
C PRO A 61 -0.21 7.43 -0.38
N ASP A 62 -0.82 6.30 -0.75
CA ASP A 62 -1.86 5.63 0.02
C ASP A 62 -1.31 4.72 1.13
N LEU A 63 0.02 4.66 1.32
CA LEU A 63 0.66 3.71 2.25
C LEU A 63 0.04 3.71 3.66
N PRO A 64 -0.28 4.85 4.30
CA PRO A 64 -0.94 4.85 5.60
C PRO A 64 -2.29 4.11 5.59
N GLN A 65 -3.09 4.27 4.53
CA GLN A 65 -4.34 3.54 4.37
C GLN A 65 -4.08 2.06 4.12
N GLN A 66 -3.12 1.73 3.25
CA GLN A 66 -2.75 0.35 2.92
C GLN A 66 -2.31 -0.43 4.16
N VAL A 67 -1.48 0.16 5.03
CA VAL A 67 -1.07 -0.44 6.31
C VAL A 67 -2.27 -0.63 7.24
N ARG A 68 -3.13 0.38 7.42
CA ARG A 68 -4.32 0.27 8.26
C ARG A 68 -5.27 -0.85 7.80
N GLN A 69 -5.39 -1.07 6.49
CA GLN A 69 -6.26 -2.09 5.92
C GLN A 69 -5.64 -3.50 5.90
N THR A 70 -4.34 -3.63 6.16
CA THR A 70 -3.60 -4.89 6.02
C THR A 70 -3.09 -5.38 7.37
N LYS A 71 -3.87 -6.24 8.04
CA LYS A 71 -3.56 -6.76 9.40
C LYS A 71 -2.13 -7.27 9.58
N PRO A 72 -1.53 -8.04 8.65
CA PRO A 72 -0.13 -8.50 8.81
C PRO A 72 0.92 -7.38 8.93
N LEU A 73 0.59 -6.17 8.45
CA LEU A 73 1.45 -4.99 8.52
C LEU A 73 1.19 -4.09 9.73
N HIS A 74 0.24 -4.45 10.60
CA HIS A 74 -0.04 -3.67 11.81
C HIS A 74 1.17 -3.65 12.75
N PRO A 75 1.35 -2.56 13.52
CA PRO A 75 2.43 -2.46 14.50
C PRO A 75 2.48 -3.65 15.46
N ARG A 76 3.70 -4.04 15.86
CA ARG A 76 3.95 -5.11 16.83
C ARG A 76 4.76 -4.56 18.01
N GLY A 77 4.65 -5.19 19.18
CA GLY A 77 5.28 -4.73 20.42
C GLY A 77 4.36 -3.87 21.29
N GLU A 78 4.86 -3.36 22.42
CA GLU A 78 4.04 -2.70 23.46
C GLU A 78 3.67 -1.25 23.12
N ALA A 79 4.53 -0.51 22.42
CA ALA A 79 4.32 0.92 22.15
C ALA A 79 4.56 1.31 20.68
N ARG A 80 5.75 1.03 20.15
CA ARG A 80 6.13 1.32 18.75
C ARG A 80 6.90 0.13 18.20
N GLY A 81 6.53 -0.30 17.00
CA GLY A 81 7.23 -1.34 16.27
C GLY A 81 6.57 -1.58 14.91
N SER A 82 7.36 -1.96 13.91
CA SER A 82 6.86 -2.22 12.56
C SER A 82 7.32 -3.58 12.06
N PRO A 83 6.42 -4.37 11.44
CA PRO A 83 6.83 -5.57 10.71
C PRO A 83 7.50 -5.24 9.36
N ILE A 84 7.42 -4.00 8.88
CA ILE A 84 8.07 -3.54 7.64
C ILE A 84 9.55 -3.28 7.94
N LYS A 85 10.44 -4.08 7.33
CA LYS A 85 11.90 -4.04 7.57
C LYS A 85 12.69 -3.39 6.45
N ALA A 86 12.12 -3.29 5.26
CA ALA A 86 12.75 -2.61 4.12
C ALA A 86 11.71 -2.08 3.14
N VAL A 87 12.12 -1.10 2.33
CA VAL A 87 11.38 -0.62 1.17
C VAL A 87 12.28 -0.76 -0.06
N LEU A 88 11.80 -1.46 -1.08
CA LEU A 88 12.42 -1.55 -2.38
C LEU A 88 11.64 -0.66 -3.35
N LEU A 89 12.31 0.33 -3.95
CA LEU A 89 11.73 1.21 -4.95
C LEU A 89 12.05 0.67 -6.34
N THR A 90 11.02 0.53 -7.18
CA THR A 90 11.21 0.13 -8.59
C THR A 90 11.47 1.34 -9.51
N GLY A 91 11.31 2.55 -8.99
CA GLY A 91 11.52 3.81 -9.70
C GLY A 91 11.41 5.01 -8.74
N ALA A 92 11.40 6.21 -9.31
CA ALA A 92 11.42 7.48 -8.57
C ALA A 92 10.17 8.35 -8.82
N GLU A 93 9.11 7.76 -9.38
CA GLU A 93 7.85 8.45 -9.63
C GLU A 93 7.12 8.75 -8.32
N ILE A 94 6.33 9.83 -8.29
CA ILE A 94 5.63 10.28 -7.08
C ILE A 94 4.72 9.18 -6.50
N ASP A 95 4.08 8.40 -7.37
CA ASP A 95 3.20 7.29 -6.98
C ASP A 95 3.94 6.11 -6.36
N GLN A 96 5.27 6.06 -6.47
CA GLN A 96 6.13 5.00 -5.92
C GLN A 96 6.90 5.43 -4.67
N VAL A 97 7.12 6.73 -4.47
CA VAL A 97 8.02 7.24 -3.40
C VAL A 97 7.32 8.08 -2.34
N ALA A 98 6.17 8.69 -2.61
CA ALA A 98 5.56 9.65 -1.70
C ALA A 98 5.20 9.07 -0.32
N GLY A 99 4.90 7.77 -0.24
CA GLY A 99 4.62 7.06 1.01
C GLY A 99 5.79 7.03 1.98
N LEU A 100 7.03 7.20 1.51
CA LEU A 100 8.22 7.28 2.37
C LEU A 100 8.11 8.43 3.37
N LEU A 101 7.44 9.53 3.01
CA LEU A 101 7.20 10.67 3.90
C LEU A 101 6.36 10.29 5.12
N SER A 102 5.58 9.21 5.04
CA SER A 102 4.76 8.67 6.13
C SER A 102 5.50 7.67 7.03
N LEU A 103 6.74 7.29 6.70
CA LEU A 103 7.54 6.33 7.48
C LEU A 103 8.66 7.03 8.28
N ARG A 104 8.42 8.28 8.70
CA ARG A 104 9.44 9.14 9.34
C ARG A 104 9.51 8.99 10.85
N GLU A 105 8.44 8.49 11.48
CA GLU A 105 8.35 8.28 12.92
C GLU A 105 9.17 7.05 13.33
N ARG A 106 10.33 7.28 13.95
CA ARG A 106 11.25 6.22 14.37
C ARG A 106 10.66 5.30 15.44
N GLU A 107 11.13 4.06 15.43
CA GLU A 107 11.00 3.12 16.55
C GLU A 107 12.10 3.39 17.59
N PRO A 108 11.87 3.10 18.89
CA PRO A 108 12.86 3.21 19.96
C PRO A 108 14.12 2.38 19.72
#